data_AF-A0A938LDH1-F1
#
_entry.id   AF-A0A938LDH1-F1
#
_cell.length_a   1.000
_cell.length_b   1.000
_cell.length_c   1.000
_cell.angle_alpha   90.00
_cell.angle_beta   90.00
_cell.angle_gamma   90.00
#
_symmetry.space_group_name_H-M   'P 1'
#
loop_
_entity.id
_entity.type
_entity.pdbx_description
1 polymer ?
#
loop_
_entity_poly.entity_id
_entity_poly.type
_entity_poly.pdbx_seq_one_letter_code
_entity_poly.pdbx_strand_id
1 'polypeptide(L)'
;MRRRNAHVIALMLSYSLTSAAAGQERPELDSVTSKQKWVRFAVVQGRILVVAPRRENGVLSSPDDALVRESFGVHARGSETLVHYERTCSRCAVRFRFHNARALDIERVPTEAGDTAPLAFHQPAAGPISVQIGQGTGARRVAFPSIWHLLLAEPRWARDEVVPLLQRLRPDWRFLDDAAAIETALLCSEPIPASEAWARMLGDLGESRFSVRQAAERRLLAEGPRILPFLEQLDVHALNPEQRARVASIRAALDGGIEDSPARVVAWLENDPRLWSDWREHGTPEHKTLAALRLARLASPSDTAGSSEASLVRTGALRR
;
A
#
# COMPACT_ATOMS: atom_id res chain seq x y z
N MET A 1 -45.00 28.66 39.93
CA MET A 1 -43.95 28.77 40.98
C MET A 1 -43.78 27.42 41.67
N ARG A 2 -42.74 26.65 41.32
CA ARG A 2 -41.96 25.76 42.20
C ARG A 2 -41.01 24.93 41.34
N ARG A 3 -39.74 25.34 41.37
CA ARG A 3 -38.59 24.60 40.86
C ARG A 3 -38.40 23.34 41.69
N ARG A 4 -38.08 22.21 41.04
CA ARG A 4 -37.44 21.07 41.70
C ARG A 4 -36.23 20.65 40.86
N ASN A 5 -35.08 20.91 41.47
CA ASN A 5 -33.72 20.48 41.13
C ASN A 5 -33.65 18.94 41.10
N ALA A 6 -33.07 18.34 40.06
CA ALA A 6 -31.65 17.96 39.91
C ALA A 6 -31.23 16.81 40.84
N HIS A 7 -30.78 15.70 40.24
CA HIS A 7 -29.52 14.97 40.53
C HIS A 7 -29.45 13.74 39.63
N VAL A 8 -28.78 13.86 38.49
CA VAL A 8 -28.25 12.71 37.73
C VAL A 8 -26.77 12.66 38.07
N ILE A 9 -26.38 11.63 38.83
CA ILE A 9 -24.99 11.32 39.17
C ILE A 9 -24.37 10.66 37.94
N ALA A 10 -23.56 11.42 37.19
CA ALA A 10 -22.70 10.89 36.14
C ALA A 10 -21.38 10.43 36.77
N LEU A 11 -21.20 9.11 36.90
CA LEU A 11 -19.94 8.51 37.33
C LEU A 11 -18.98 8.47 36.13
N MET A 12 -18.24 9.56 35.92
CA MET A 12 -17.06 9.59 35.07
C MET A 12 -15.88 9.00 35.86
N LEU A 13 -15.61 7.71 35.66
CA LEU A 13 -14.38 7.07 36.12
C LEU A 13 -13.23 7.49 35.21
N SER A 14 -12.64 8.64 35.53
CA SER A 14 -11.34 9.07 35.03
C SER A 14 -10.25 8.22 35.69
N TYR A 15 -9.86 7.13 35.02
CA TYR A 15 -8.60 6.45 35.30
C TYR A 15 -7.46 7.25 34.68
N SER A 16 -6.83 8.09 35.49
CA SER A 16 -5.57 8.75 35.16
C SER A 16 -4.44 8.17 36.00
N LEU A 17 -3.52 7.52 35.26
CA LEU A 17 -2.08 7.35 35.51
C LEU A 17 -1.59 6.61 36.76
N THR A 18 -0.80 5.57 36.51
CA THR A 18 0.67 5.62 36.73
C THR A 18 1.33 4.51 35.92
N SER A 19 1.81 4.82 34.71
CA SER A 19 2.82 3.98 34.04
C SER A 19 4.17 4.47 34.54
N ALA A 20 4.82 3.62 35.34
CA ALA A 20 6.14 3.84 35.86
C ALA A 20 7.15 3.97 34.71
N ALA A 21 8.14 4.83 34.91
CA ALA A 21 9.26 5.09 34.01
C ALA A 21 10.02 3.79 33.64
N ALA A 22 9.63 3.17 32.53
CA ALA A 22 10.51 2.30 31.76
C ALA A 22 11.41 3.23 30.93
N GLY A 23 12.73 3.07 31.06
CA GLY A 23 13.76 3.97 30.53
C GLY A 23 13.43 4.51 29.14
N GLN A 24 13.38 5.84 29.03
CA GLN A 24 13.32 6.52 27.74
C GLN A 24 14.54 6.07 26.92
N GLU A 25 14.29 5.19 25.93
CA GLU A 25 15.23 4.93 24.85
C GLU A 25 15.67 6.30 24.30
N ARG A 26 16.99 6.49 24.20
CA ARG A 26 17.59 7.68 23.57
C ARG A 26 16.90 7.95 22.22
N PRO A 27 16.67 9.22 21.84
CA PRO A 27 16.00 9.54 20.58
C PRO A 27 16.66 8.81 19.40
N GLU A 28 15.84 8.15 18.57
CA GLU A 28 16.20 7.30 17.42
C GLU A 28 17.12 7.94 16.36
N LEU A 29 17.44 9.23 16.51
CA LEU A 29 18.36 10.00 15.66
C LEU A 29 19.78 9.41 15.57
N ASP A 30 20.15 8.51 16.49
CA ASP A 30 21.45 7.85 16.52
C ASP A 30 21.50 6.47 15.84
N SER A 31 20.40 5.99 15.24
CA SER A 31 20.36 4.66 14.61
C SER A 31 21.30 4.53 13.41
N VAL A 32 21.90 3.35 13.23
CA VAL A 32 22.79 3.03 12.11
C VAL A 32 22.09 3.27 10.75
N THR A 33 20.78 3.04 10.66
CA THR A 33 19.99 3.29 9.44
C THR A 33 19.92 4.78 9.04
N SER A 34 20.02 5.68 10.00
CA SER A 34 20.05 7.14 9.78
C SER A 34 21.45 7.65 9.45
N LYS A 35 22.49 6.96 9.93
CA LYS A 35 23.91 7.33 9.71
C LYS A 35 24.47 6.80 8.40
N GLN A 36 23.97 5.66 7.93
CA GLN A 36 24.41 5.08 6.67
C GLN A 36 24.04 5.98 5.48
N LYS A 37 24.90 5.99 4.45
CA LYS A 37 24.71 6.73 3.19
C LYS A 37 24.70 5.80 1.96
N TRP A 38 24.50 4.52 2.20
CA TRP A 38 24.61 3.45 1.19
C TRP A 38 23.29 3.18 0.50
N VAL A 39 22.18 3.36 1.22
CA VAL A 39 20.83 3.12 0.72
C VAL A 39 19.89 4.23 1.13
N ARG A 40 18.87 4.47 0.31
CA ARG A 40 17.71 5.28 0.68
C ARG A 40 16.47 4.40 0.65
N PHE A 41 15.60 4.54 1.64
CA PHE A 41 14.28 3.89 1.62
C PHE A 41 13.22 4.87 1.13
N ALA A 42 12.34 4.38 0.27
CA ALA A 42 11.19 5.14 -0.23
C ALA A 42 9.95 4.26 -0.25
N VAL A 43 8.78 4.87 -0.11
CA VAL A 43 7.50 4.20 -0.34
C VAL A 43 7.03 4.59 -1.72
N VAL A 44 6.83 3.63 -2.61
CA VAL A 44 6.39 3.84 -3.99
C VAL A 44 5.23 2.90 -4.26
N GLN A 45 4.06 3.44 -4.62
CA GLN A 45 2.82 2.67 -4.80
C GLN A 45 2.50 1.76 -3.60
N GLY A 46 2.71 2.30 -2.40
CA GLY A 46 2.52 1.62 -1.12
C GLY A 46 3.45 0.43 -0.90
N ARG A 47 4.58 0.36 -1.60
CA ARG A 47 5.64 -0.63 -1.39
C ARG A 47 6.90 0.04 -0.88
N ILE A 48 7.58 -0.59 0.06
CA ILE A 48 8.85 -0.10 0.58
C ILE A 48 9.97 -0.59 -0.34
N LEU A 49 10.71 0.33 -0.93
CA LEU A 49 11.79 0.07 -1.87
C LEU A 49 13.14 0.56 -1.34
N VAL A 50 14.20 -0.09 -1.79
CA VAL A 50 15.58 0.40 -1.65
C VAL A 50 15.95 1.18 -2.90
N VAL A 51 16.13 2.49 -2.77
CA VAL A 51 16.55 3.37 -3.85
C VAL A 51 18.07 3.54 -3.81
N ALA A 52 18.69 3.29 -4.96
CA ALA A 52 20.12 3.47 -5.20
C ALA A 52 21.04 2.79 -4.15
N PRO A 53 20.95 1.46 -3.96
CA PRO A 53 21.97 0.77 -3.20
C PRO A 53 23.31 0.98 -3.92
N ARG A 54 24.28 1.62 -3.26
CA ARG A 54 25.65 1.57 -3.76
C ARG A 54 26.00 0.09 -3.95
N ARG A 55 26.56 -0.29 -5.11
CA ARG A 55 26.97 -1.67 -5.40
C ARG A 55 28.24 -2.09 -4.66
N GLU A 56 28.52 -1.43 -3.55
CA GLU A 56 29.67 -1.66 -2.71
C GLU A 56 29.21 -2.47 -1.51
N ASN A 57 29.93 -3.55 -1.23
CA ASN A 57 29.70 -4.30 -0.01
C ASN A 57 30.15 -3.45 1.17
N GLY A 58 29.32 -3.39 2.21
CA GLY A 58 29.63 -2.61 3.40
C GLY A 58 28.87 -3.15 4.60
N VAL A 59 29.49 -3.08 5.76
CA VAL A 59 28.84 -3.39 7.04
C VAL A 59 29.16 -2.26 8.03
N LEU A 60 28.12 -1.77 8.71
CA LEU A 60 28.19 -0.83 9.82
C LEU A 60 27.56 -1.49 11.03
N SER A 61 28.27 -1.48 12.15
CA SER A 61 27.75 -2.01 13.41
C SER A 61 27.92 -0.98 14.52
N SER A 62 27.01 -0.97 15.48
CA SER A 62 27.19 -0.27 16.73
C SER A 62 28.29 -0.94 17.57
N PRO A 63 28.88 -0.23 18.56
CA PRO A 63 29.81 -0.84 19.51
C PRO A 63 29.19 -2.02 20.26
N ASP A 64 30.00 -3.00 20.65
CA ASP A 64 29.54 -4.24 21.29
C ASP A 64 28.92 -4.03 22.69
N ASP A 65 29.37 -3.00 23.41
CA ASP A 65 28.93 -2.66 24.78
C ASP A 65 27.67 -1.79 24.83
N ALA A 66 27.04 -1.52 23.68
CA ALA A 66 25.81 -0.74 23.65
C ALA A 66 24.61 -1.55 24.18
N LEU A 67 23.73 -0.89 24.95
CA LEU A 67 22.44 -1.45 25.38
C LEU A 67 21.55 -1.88 24.20
N VAL A 68 21.78 -1.27 23.04
CA VAL A 68 21.15 -1.59 21.77
C VAL A 68 22.24 -1.91 20.78
N ARG A 69 22.26 -3.14 20.27
CA ARG A 69 23.17 -3.55 19.21
C ARG A 69 22.47 -3.42 17.87
N GLU A 70 23.09 -2.69 16.95
CA GLU A 70 22.61 -2.50 15.58
C GLU A 70 23.68 -2.97 14.60
N SER A 71 23.28 -3.65 13.53
CA SER A 71 24.13 -3.96 12.38
C SER A 71 23.36 -3.69 11.10
N PHE A 72 24.05 -3.09 10.13
CA PHE A 72 23.52 -2.77 8.82
C PHE A 72 24.52 -3.22 7.77
N GLY A 73 24.08 -3.93 6.75
CA GLY A 73 24.97 -4.30 5.66
C GLY A 73 24.31 -4.41 4.31
N VAL A 74 25.11 -4.15 3.29
CA VAL A 74 24.75 -4.30 1.88
C VAL A 74 25.67 -5.36 1.29
N HIS A 75 25.09 -6.35 0.63
CA HIS A 75 25.79 -7.37 -0.12
C HIS A 75 25.28 -7.39 -1.55
N ALA A 76 26.16 -7.11 -2.51
CA ALA A 76 25.87 -7.20 -3.94
C ALA A 76 26.66 -8.38 -4.54
N ARG A 77 25.95 -9.34 -5.14
CA ARG A 77 26.53 -10.46 -5.88
C ARG A 77 25.83 -10.62 -7.23
N GLY A 78 26.50 -10.21 -8.31
CA GLY A 78 25.91 -10.23 -9.64
C GLY A 78 24.69 -9.30 -9.73
N SER A 79 23.53 -9.84 -10.10
CA SER A 79 22.26 -9.11 -10.11
C SER A 79 21.56 -9.10 -8.75
N GLU A 80 22.03 -9.89 -7.78
CA GLU A 80 21.41 -9.98 -6.46
C GLU A 80 21.94 -8.90 -5.53
N THR A 81 21.02 -8.20 -4.88
CA THR A 81 21.35 -7.23 -3.81
C THR A 81 20.57 -7.60 -2.56
N LEU A 82 21.30 -7.84 -1.47
CA LEU A 82 20.77 -8.06 -0.15
C LEU A 82 21.12 -6.85 0.72
N VAL A 83 20.11 -6.18 1.24
CA VAL A 83 20.30 -5.20 2.33
C VAL A 83 19.75 -5.84 3.60
N HIS A 84 20.54 -5.89 4.65
CA HIS A 84 20.08 -6.38 5.95
C HIS A 84 20.30 -5.33 7.03
N TYR A 85 19.38 -5.29 7.97
CA TYR A 85 19.48 -4.49 9.17
C TYR A 85 19.00 -5.34 10.34
N GLU A 86 19.77 -5.41 11.41
CA GLU A 86 19.40 -6.10 12.65
C GLU A 86 19.58 -5.14 13.82
N ARG A 87 18.57 -5.08 14.70
CA ARG A 87 18.60 -4.35 15.96
C ARG A 87 18.20 -5.30 17.08
N THR A 88 19.05 -5.43 18.09
CA THR A 88 18.79 -6.26 19.27
C THR A 88 18.87 -5.40 20.52
N CYS A 89 17.84 -5.47 21.35
CA CYS A 89 17.79 -4.84 22.68
C CYS A 89 17.28 -5.83 23.73
N SER A 90 17.13 -5.39 24.97
CA SER A 90 16.65 -6.21 26.09
C SER A 90 15.20 -6.70 25.96
N ARG A 91 14.43 -6.14 25.01
CA ARG A 91 13.00 -6.47 24.82
C ARG A 91 12.73 -7.30 23.58
N CYS A 92 13.47 -7.08 22.50
CA CYS A 92 13.27 -7.80 21.25
C CYS A 92 14.49 -7.68 20.34
N ALA A 93 14.56 -8.60 19.37
CA ALA A 93 15.38 -8.47 18.18
C ALA A 93 14.48 -8.15 16.98
N VAL A 94 14.91 -7.23 16.14
CA VAL A 94 14.21 -6.88 14.89
C VAL A 94 15.17 -6.99 13.73
N ARG A 95 14.75 -7.70 12.68
CA ARG A 95 15.53 -7.94 11.47
C ARG A 95 14.76 -7.45 10.27
N PHE A 96 15.44 -6.76 9.37
CA PHE A 96 14.94 -6.34 8.07
C PHE A 96 15.85 -6.96 7.02
N ARG A 97 15.25 -7.58 6.01
CA ARG A 97 15.97 -8.14 4.86
C ARG A 97 15.30 -7.65 3.59
N PHE A 98 16.04 -6.92 2.77
CA PHE A 98 15.61 -6.55 1.44
C PHE A 98 16.30 -7.42 0.41
N HIS A 99 15.51 -8.05 -0.45
CA HIS A 99 15.99 -8.81 -1.60
C HIS A 99 15.69 -8.04 -2.88
N ASN A 100 16.74 -7.80 -3.68
CA ASN A 100 16.67 -7.15 -4.98
C ASN A 100 15.90 -5.81 -4.96
N ALA A 101 16.10 -5.05 -3.88
CA ALA A 101 15.51 -3.73 -3.64
C ALA A 101 13.96 -3.64 -3.56
N ARG A 102 13.23 -4.74 -3.79
CA ARG A 102 11.75 -4.73 -3.89
C ARG A 102 11.05 -5.67 -2.92
N ALA A 103 11.66 -6.81 -2.59
CA ALA A 103 11.12 -7.70 -1.58
C ALA A 103 11.67 -7.32 -0.21
N LEU A 104 10.82 -7.30 0.81
CA LEU A 104 11.13 -6.91 2.18
C LEU A 104 10.54 -7.92 3.16
N ASP A 105 11.39 -8.48 4.01
CA ASP A 105 11.02 -9.26 5.17
C ASP A 105 11.38 -8.48 6.44
N ILE A 106 10.42 -8.35 7.36
CA ILE A 106 10.65 -7.82 8.70
C ILE A 106 10.24 -8.87 9.70
N GLU A 107 11.11 -9.13 10.66
CA GLU A 107 10.90 -10.11 11.72
C GLU A 107 11.17 -9.43 13.06
N ARG A 108 10.19 -9.44 13.96
CA ARG A 108 10.34 -9.08 15.37
C ARG A 108 10.26 -10.34 16.21
N VAL A 109 11.34 -10.66 16.91
CA VAL A 109 11.45 -11.79 17.82
C VAL A 109 11.53 -11.24 19.25
N PRO A 110 10.57 -11.55 20.13
CA PRO A 110 10.61 -11.15 21.53
C PRO A 110 11.79 -11.85 22.22
N THR A 111 12.44 -11.16 23.15
CA THR A 111 13.38 -11.80 24.09
C THR A 111 12.60 -12.37 25.27
N GLU A 112 13.22 -13.24 26.09
CA GLU A 112 12.57 -13.82 27.28
C GLU A 112 12.03 -12.76 28.25
N ALA A 113 12.66 -11.58 28.31
CA ALA A 113 12.25 -10.44 29.12
C ALA A 113 11.25 -9.48 28.44
N GLY A 114 10.81 -9.77 27.21
CA GLY A 114 10.01 -8.86 26.39
C GLY A 114 8.54 -9.26 26.28
N ASP A 115 7.63 -8.36 26.66
CA ASP A 115 6.18 -8.57 26.53
C ASP A 115 5.62 -8.29 25.12
N THR A 116 6.47 -8.05 24.12
CA THR A 116 6.00 -7.76 22.76
C THR A 116 5.63 -9.04 22.03
N ALA A 117 4.54 -9.04 21.27
CA ALA A 117 4.20 -10.18 20.41
C ALA A 117 5.23 -10.33 19.26
N PRO A 118 5.57 -11.56 18.84
CA PRO A 118 6.34 -11.76 17.62
C PRO A 118 5.56 -11.26 16.41
N LEU A 119 6.27 -10.71 15.42
CA LEU A 119 5.67 -10.16 14.20
C LEU A 119 6.50 -10.54 12.97
N ALA A 120 5.83 -10.97 11.91
CA ALA A 120 6.41 -11.17 10.59
C ALA A 120 5.68 -10.31 9.55
N PHE A 121 6.41 -9.43 8.88
CA PHE A 121 5.94 -8.66 7.73
C PHE A 121 6.66 -9.18 6.50
N HIS A 122 5.90 -9.51 5.46
CA HIS A 122 6.43 -9.98 4.19
C HIS A 122 5.83 -9.17 3.05
N GLN A 123 6.70 -8.48 2.30
CA GLN A 123 6.40 -7.84 1.04
C GLN A 123 7.18 -8.57 -0.05
N PRO A 124 6.53 -9.32 -0.95
CA PRO A 124 7.19 -9.94 -2.09
C PRO A 124 7.66 -8.89 -3.11
N ALA A 125 8.36 -9.28 -4.18
CA ALA A 125 8.73 -8.33 -5.24
C ALA A 125 7.50 -7.76 -5.99
N ALA A 126 6.44 -8.56 -6.09
CA ALA A 126 5.14 -8.21 -6.65
C ALA A 126 4.03 -8.97 -5.91
N GLY A 127 2.82 -8.39 -5.85
CA GLY A 127 1.68 -8.97 -5.13
C GLY A 127 1.48 -8.38 -3.72
N PRO A 128 0.51 -8.92 -2.96
CA PRO A 128 0.10 -8.35 -1.69
C PRO A 128 1.18 -8.43 -0.62
N ILE A 129 1.21 -7.45 0.28
CA ILE A 129 1.94 -7.55 1.54
C ILE A 129 1.16 -8.45 2.50
N SER A 130 1.87 -9.11 3.40
CA SER A 130 1.26 -9.90 4.47
C SER A 130 1.90 -9.60 5.80
N VAL A 131 1.09 -9.60 6.85
CA VAL A 131 1.53 -9.32 8.21
C VAL A 131 0.93 -10.37 9.13
N GLN A 132 1.77 -10.96 9.97
CA GLN A 132 1.40 -11.95 10.97
C GLN A 132 1.88 -11.50 12.35
N ILE A 133 1.00 -11.54 13.35
CA ILE A 133 1.35 -11.24 14.74
C ILE A 133 0.95 -12.39 15.64
N GLY A 134 1.82 -12.72 16.60
CA GLY A 134 1.65 -13.85 17.50
C GLY A 134 2.21 -15.15 16.93
N GLN A 135 2.05 -16.23 17.69
CA GLN A 135 2.53 -17.58 17.35
C GLN A 135 1.39 -18.59 17.55
N GLY A 136 1.49 -19.72 16.85
CA GLY A 136 0.55 -20.83 16.98
C GLY A 136 -0.89 -20.48 16.58
N THR A 137 -1.86 -21.08 17.26
CA THR A 137 -3.29 -20.98 16.95
C THR A 137 -3.90 -19.60 17.24
N GLY A 138 -3.22 -18.75 18.03
CA GLY A 138 -3.62 -17.37 18.29
C GLY A 138 -3.04 -16.35 17.32
N ALA A 139 -2.27 -16.78 16.31
CA ALA A 139 -1.64 -15.85 15.38
C ALA A 139 -2.70 -15.22 14.45
N ARG A 140 -2.72 -13.88 14.39
CA ARG A 140 -3.52 -13.15 13.41
C ARG A 140 -2.66 -12.91 12.17
N ARG A 141 -3.14 -13.36 11.01
CA ARG A 141 -2.50 -13.12 9.72
C ARG A 141 -3.48 -12.38 8.80
N VAL A 142 -2.99 -11.32 8.18
CA VAL A 142 -3.74 -10.51 7.21
C VAL A 142 -2.87 -10.22 5.99
N ALA A 143 -3.50 -9.96 4.86
CA ALA A 143 -2.83 -9.60 3.62
C ALA A 143 -3.53 -8.40 2.99
N PHE A 144 -2.75 -7.46 2.48
CA PHE A 144 -3.24 -6.23 1.86
C PHE A 144 -2.49 -5.96 0.56
N PRO A 145 -3.10 -5.30 -0.44
CA PRO A 145 -2.40 -4.97 -1.68
C PRO A 145 -1.14 -4.12 -1.46
N SER A 146 -1.18 -3.19 -0.50
CA SER A 146 -0.07 -2.29 -0.19
C SER A 146 -0.12 -1.81 1.27
N ILE A 147 0.91 -1.08 1.71
CA ILE A 147 0.95 -0.52 3.06
C ILE A 147 -0.15 0.52 3.30
N TRP A 148 -0.54 1.28 2.28
CA TRP A 148 -1.61 2.27 2.41
C TRP A 148 -2.96 1.57 2.63
N HIS A 149 -3.20 0.43 1.97
CA HIS A 149 -4.38 -0.38 2.24
C HIS A 149 -4.40 -0.88 3.68
N LEU A 150 -3.28 -1.38 4.19
CA LEU A 150 -3.16 -1.80 5.60
C LEU A 150 -3.45 -0.64 6.57
N LEU A 151 -2.88 0.54 6.31
CA LEU A 151 -3.05 1.72 7.18
C LEU A 151 -4.48 2.24 7.19
N LEU A 152 -5.19 2.17 6.06
CA LEU A 152 -6.58 2.64 5.94
C LEU A 152 -7.60 1.60 6.45
N ALA A 153 -7.33 0.31 6.26
CA ALA A 153 -8.21 -0.79 6.70
C ALA A 153 -8.10 -1.07 8.20
N GLU A 154 -6.87 -1.08 8.72
CA GLU A 154 -6.57 -1.50 10.10
C GLU A 154 -5.72 -0.44 10.84
N PRO A 155 -6.19 0.82 10.97
CA PRO A 155 -5.37 1.95 11.40
C PRO A 155 -4.79 1.81 12.81
N ARG A 156 -5.54 1.23 13.75
CA ARG A 156 -5.07 0.99 15.12
C ARG A 156 -3.96 -0.06 15.13
N TRP A 157 -4.20 -1.16 14.45
CA TRP A 157 -3.26 -2.28 14.39
C TRP A 157 -1.97 -1.89 13.67
N ALA A 158 -2.08 -1.18 12.56
CA ALA A 158 -0.91 -0.70 11.83
C ALA A 158 -0.11 0.33 12.66
N ARG A 159 -0.78 1.24 13.37
CA ARG A 159 -0.15 2.21 14.28
C ARG A 159 0.66 1.54 15.38
N ASP A 160 0.08 0.54 16.05
CA ASP A 160 0.69 -0.02 17.25
C ASP A 160 1.81 -1.01 16.90
N GLU A 161 1.69 -1.70 15.76
CA GLU A 161 2.54 -2.86 15.47
C GLU A 161 3.47 -2.70 14.27
N VAL A 162 2.99 -2.08 13.19
CA VAL A 162 3.71 -2.05 11.90
C VAL A 162 4.49 -0.76 11.72
N VAL A 163 3.85 0.40 11.91
CA VAL A 163 4.48 1.72 11.73
C VAL A 163 5.75 1.88 12.57
N PRO A 164 5.82 1.47 13.85
CA PRO A 164 7.04 1.60 14.65
C PRO A 164 8.21 0.78 14.09
N LEU A 165 7.93 -0.36 13.43
CA LEU A 165 8.98 -1.13 12.76
C LEU A 165 9.50 -0.39 11.53
N LEU A 166 8.60 0.18 10.75
CA LEU A 166 8.96 0.85 9.51
C LEU A 166 9.71 2.16 9.74
N GLN A 167 9.33 2.91 10.77
CA GLN A 167 10.02 4.14 11.15
C GLN A 167 11.48 3.89 11.60
N ARG A 168 11.86 2.67 11.96
CA ARG A 168 13.29 2.33 12.21
C ARG A 168 14.13 2.30 10.94
N LEU A 169 13.53 2.00 9.79
CA LEU A 169 14.22 2.13 8.51
C LEU A 169 14.42 3.60 8.14
N ARG A 170 13.42 4.43 8.44
CA ARG A 170 13.41 5.84 8.11
C ARG A 170 12.54 6.64 9.10
N PRO A 171 13.16 7.30 10.11
CA PRO A 171 12.43 7.96 11.20
C PRO A 171 11.55 9.13 10.77
N ASP A 172 11.86 9.78 9.65
CA ASP A 172 11.09 10.91 9.12
C ASP A 172 9.82 10.49 8.36
N TRP A 173 9.52 9.19 8.23
CA TRP A 173 8.26 8.74 7.65
C TRP A 173 7.06 9.10 8.52
N ARG A 174 6.07 9.74 7.89
CA ARG A 174 4.84 10.24 8.51
C ARG A 174 3.61 9.40 8.14
N PHE A 175 3.74 8.07 8.12
CA PHE A 175 2.70 7.14 7.66
C PHE A 175 1.30 7.41 8.21
N LEU A 176 1.19 7.74 9.50
CA LEU A 176 -0.10 7.97 10.15
C LEU A 176 -0.73 9.29 9.72
N ASP A 177 0.07 10.35 9.60
CA ASP A 177 -0.40 11.66 9.14
C ASP A 177 -0.80 11.57 7.66
N ASP A 178 0.02 10.91 6.85
CA ASP A 178 -0.25 10.71 5.43
C ASP A 178 -1.50 9.85 5.22
N ALA A 179 -1.68 8.77 5.99
CA ALA A 179 -2.88 7.95 5.93
C ALA A 179 -4.15 8.72 6.30
N ALA A 180 -4.10 9.55 7.35
CA ALA A 180 -5.24 10.39 7.75
C ALA A 180 -5.56 11.46 6.68
N ALA A 181 -4.54 12.05 6.05
CA ALA A 181 -4.71 12.97 4.94
C ALA A 181 -5.32 12.28 3.71
N ILE A 182 -4.87 11.06 3.39
CA ILE A 182 -5.42 10.23 2.30
C ILE A 182 -6.89 9.90 2.58
N GLU A 183 -7.20 9.40 3.77
CA GLU A 183 -8.57 9.06 4.18
C GLU A 183 -9.52 10.26 4.03
N THR A 184 -9.12 11.41 4.60
CA THR A 184 -9.90 12.65 4.51
C THR A 184 -10.13 13.07 3.06
N ALA A 185 -9.09 13.03 2.22
CA ALA A 185 -9.20 13.40 0.82
C ALA A 185 -10.07 12.41 0.02
N LEU A 186 -10.01 11.11 0.31
CA LEU A 186 -10.88 10.11 -0.31
C LEU A 186 -12.35 10.33 0.06
N LEU A 187 -12.62 10.65 1.33
CA LEU A 187 -13.96 10.97 1.82
C LEU A 187 -14.57 12.21 1.13
N CYS A 188 -13.74 13.22 0.85
CA CYS A 188 -14.16 14.44 0.15
C CYS A 188 -14.10 14.36 -1.38
N SER A 189 -13.46 13.33 -1.94
CA SER A 189 -13.33 13.21 -3.39
C SER A 189 -14.70 12.94 -4.04
N GLU A 190 -14.81 13.26 -5.32
CA GLU A 190 -15.90 12.77 -6.18
C GLU A 190 -15.38 11.61 -7.04
N PRO A 191 -16.17 10.57 -7.30
CA PRO A 191 -15.76 9.49 -8.18
C PRO A 191 -15.75 9.96 -9.62
N ILE A 192 -14.73 9.50 -10.33
CA ILE A 192 -14.53 9.85 -11.73
C ILE A 192 -15.04 8.69 -12.58
N PRO A 193 -16.05 8.90 -13.42
CA PRO A 193 -16.53 7.87 -14.34
C PRO A 193 -15.50 7.68 -15.44
N ALA A 194 -14.59 6.71 -15.29
CA ALA A 194 -13.45 6.55 -16.20
C ALA A 194 -13.31 5.16 -16.84
N SER A 195 -14.13 4.19 -16.44
CA SER A 195 -13.97 2.79 -16.87
C SER A 195 -14.04 2.61 -18.40
N GLU A 196 -15.00 3.23 -19.09
CA GLU A 196 -15.14 3.09 -20.55
C GLU A 196 -14.05 3.78 -21.35
N ALA A 197 -13.68 5.00 -20.94
CA ALA A 197 -12.65 5.76 -21.65
C ALA A 197 -11.33 4.99 -21.62
N TRP A 198 -10.97 4.44 -20.45
CA TRP A 198 -9.77 3.62 -20.30
C TRP A 198 -9.87 2.29 -21.04
N ALA A 199 -11.01 1.61 -21.01
CA ALA A 199 -11.24 0.38 -21.77
C ALA A 199 -11.09 0.61 -23.29
N ARG A 200 -11.62 1.72 -23.81
CA ARG A 200 -11.44 2.11 -25.21
C ARG A 200 -9.98 2.42 -25.55
N MET A 201 -9.29 3.19 -24.70
CA MET A 201 -7.85 3.44 -24.90
C MET A 201 -7.03 2.15 -24.87
N LEU A 202 -7.39 1.19 -24.01
CA LEU A 202 -6.77 -0.13 -23.97
C LEU A 202 -7.06 -0.95 -25.25
N GLY A 203 -8.27 -0.84 -25.79
CA GLY A 203 -8.62 -1.36 -27.11
C GLY A 203 -7.75 -0.77 -28.22
N ASP A 204 -7.58 0.56 -28.22
CA ASP A 204 -6.73 1.29 -29.17
C ASP A 204 -5.24 0.88 -29.09
N LEU A 205 -4.77 0.32 -27.96
CA LEU A 205 -3.41 -0.24 -27.87
C LEU A 205 -3.23 -1.50 -28.73
N GLY A 206 -4.31 -2.20 -29.09
CA GLY A 206 -4.29 -3.37 -29.96
C GLY A 206 -4.41 -3.06 -31.46
N GLU A 207 -4.60 -1.79 -31.82
CA GLU A 207 -4.84 -1.37 -33.20
C GLU A 207 -3.65 -1.61 -34.13
N SER A 208 -3.93 -1.87 -35.41
CA SER A 208 -2.88 -2.12 -36.41
C SER A 208 -2.03 -0.88 -36.71
N ARG A 209 -2.64 0.31 -36.62
CA ARG A 209 -2.00 1.60 -36.90
C ARG A 209 -1.14 2.05 -35.72
N PHE A 210 0.17 2.20 -35.95
CA PHE A 210 1.12 2.65 -34.94
C PHE A 210 0.74 4.00 -34.29
N SER A 211 0.25 4.96 -35.10
CA SER A 211 -0.17 6.28 -34.61
C SER A 211 -1.31 6.22 -33.60
N VAL A 212 -2.25 5.27 -33.78
CA VAL A 212 -3.37 5.06 -32.85
C VAL A 212 -2.86 4.46 -31.54
N ARG A 213 -2.03 3.40 -31.61
CA ARG A 213 -1.40 2.79 -30.43
C ARG A 213 -0.62 3.81 -29.60
N GLN A 214 0.21 4.62 -30.27
CA GLN A 214 1.04 5.63 -29.59
C GLN A 214 0.20 6.79 -29.01
N ALA A 215 -0.90 7.17 -29.67
CA ALA A 215 -1.84 8.14 -29.12
C ALA A 215 -2.54 7.59 -27.87
N ALA A 216 -2.96 6.33 -27.90
CA ALA A 216 -3.59 5.67 -26.77
C ALA A 216 -2.63 5.53 -25.57
N GLU A 217 -1.40 5.08 -25.79
CA GLU A 217 -0.37 5.00 -24.74
C GLU A 217 -0.12 6.35 -24.08
N ARG A 218 0.03 7.43 -24.88
CA ARG A 218 0.20 8.78 -24.32
C ARG A 218 -1.00 9.24 -23.49
N ARG A 219 -2.22 8.93 -23.93
CA ARG A 219 -3.43 9.25 -23.17
C ARG A 219 -3.47 8.48 -21.85
N LEU A 220 -3.20 7.17 -21.87
CA LEU A 220 -3.14 6.33 -20.67
C LEU A 220 -2.06 6.82 -19.69
N LEU A 221 -0.90 7.25 -20.18
CA LEU A 221 0.15 7.86 -19.34
C LEU A 221 -0.28 9.21 -18.74
N ALA A 222 -1.03 10.01 -19.51
CA ALA A 222 -1.53 11.31 -19.06
C ALA A 222 -2.58 11.20 -17.94
N GLU A 223 -3.28 10.08 -17.84
CA GLU A 223 -4.16 9.79 -16.69
C GLU A 223 -3.37 9.75 -15.38
N GLY A 224 -2.11 9.30 -15.42
CA GLY A 224 -1.25 9.20 -14.25
C GLY A 224 -1.64 8.03 -13.32
N PRO A 225 -1.45 8.13 -12.00
CA PRO A 225 -1.67 7.01 -11.06
C PRO A 225 -3.10 6.47 -11.00
N ARG A 226 -4.09 7.27 -11.40
CA ARG A 226 -5.52 6.91 -11.33
C ARG A 226 -5.92 5.69 -12.12
N ILE A 227 -5.17 5.37 -13.18
CA ILE A 227 -5.46 4.22 -14.03
C ILE A 227 -4.86 2.92 -13.50
N LEU A 228 -3.97 2.97 -12.50
CA LEU A 228 -3.29 1.78 -11.98
C LEU A 228 -4.25 0.70 -11.47
N PRO A 229 -5.31 1.00 -10.70
CA PRO A 229 -6.22 -0.04 -10.22
C PRO A 229 -6.94 -0.73 -11.38
N PHE A 230 -7.27 0.02 -12.44
CA PHE A 230 -7.86 -0.53 -13.66
C PHE A 230 -6.89 -1.49 -14.35
N LEU A 231 -5.63 -1.08 -14.56
CA LEU A 231 -4.60 -1.93 -15.18
C LEU A 231 -4.27 -3.19 -14.36
N GLU A 232 -4.42 -3.12 -13.03
CA GLU A 232 -4.19 -4.23 -12.12
C GLU A 232 -5.31 -5.28 -12.11
N GLN A 233 -6.50 -4.90 -12.55
CA GLN A 233 -7.66 -5.80 -12.65
C GLN A 233 -7.79 -6.48 -14.02
N LEU A 234 -7.00 -6.04 -15.00
CA LEU A 234 -7.03 -6.64 -16.34
C LEU A 234 -6.64 -8.11 -16.28
N ASP A 235 -7.43 -8.96 -16.93
CA ASP A 235 -6.97 -10.29 -17.29
C ASP A 235 -5.89 -10.15 -18.37
N VAL A 236 -4.63 -10.21 -17.94
CA VAL A 236 -3.46 -10.10 -18.83
C VAL A 236 -3.46 -11.20 -19.89
N HIS A 237 -4.12 -12.34 -19.68
CA HIS A 237 -4.20 -13.41 -20.67
C HIS A 237 -5.19 -13.11 -21.80
N ALA A 238 -6.17 -12.24 -21.57
CA ALA A 238 -7.10 -11.77 -22.59
C ALA A 238 -6.47 -10.72 -23.52
N LEU A 239 -5.33 -10.13 -23.14
CA LEU A 239 -4.63 -9.12 -23.94
C LEU A 239 -3.72 -9.76 -24.99
N ASN A 240 -3.67 -9.17 -26.18
CA ASN A 240 -2.72 -9.59 -27.20
C ASN A 240 -1.26 -9.25 -26.79
N PRO A 241 -0.22 -9.87 -27.40
CA PRO A 241 1.17 -9.66 -26.99
C PRO A 241 1.63 -8.18 -27.00
N GLU A 242 1.20 -7.39 -27.98
CA GLU A 242 1.53 -5.96 -28.09
C GLU A 242 0.87 -5.16 -26.96
N GLN A 243 -0.43 -5.40 -26.70
CA GLN A 243 -1.15 -4.77 -25.58
C GLN A 243 -0.49 -5.11 -24.25
N ARG A 244 -0.11 -6.37 -24.01
CA ARG A 244 0.59 -6.77 -22.79
C ARG A 244 1.91 -6.02 -22.62
N ALA A 245 2.72 -5.93 -23.68
CA ALA A 245 3.99 -5.23 -23.64
C ALA A 245 3.80 -3.73 -23.34
N ARG A 246 2.82 -3.07 -23.95
CA ARG A 246 2.52 -1.65 -23.71
C ARG A 246 1.93 -1.41 -22.32
N VAL A 247 1.00 -2.25 -21.86
CA VAL A 247 0.48 -2.16 -20.49
C VAL A 247 1.60 -2.32 -19.47
N ALA A 248 2.53 -3.25 -19.67
CA ALA A 248 3.71 -3.40 -18.82
C ALA A 248 4.59 -2.14 -18.84
N SER A 249 4.84 -1.55 -20.01
CA SER A 249 5.56 -0.29 -20.18
C SER A 249 4.88 0.87 -19.44
N ILE A 250 3.56 1.03 -19.61
CA ILE A 250 2.76 2.07 -18.94
C ILE A 250 2.83 1.89 -17.43
N ARG A 251 2.66 0.67 -16.91
CA ARG A 251 2.77 0.39 -15.47
C ARG A 251 4.16 0.74 -14.94
N ALA A 252 5.22 0.39 -15.65
CA ALA A 252 6.59 0.71 -15.26
C ALA A 252 6.86 2.24 -15.28
N ALA A 253 6.34 2.95 -16.27
CA ALA A 253 6.45 4.41 -16.36
C ALA A 253 5.68 5.12 -15.24
N LEU A 254 4.48 4.61 -14.90
CA LEU A 254 3.68 5.13 -13.80
C LEU A 254 4.24 4.76 -12.42
N ASP A 255 4.96 3.65 -12.29
CA ASP A 255 5.72 3.26 -11.09
C ASP A 255 6.84 4.28 -10.84
N GLY A 256 7.70 4.51 -11.85
CA GLY A 256 8.63 5.65 -11.95
C GLY A 256 9.63 5.86 -10.81
N GLY A 257 9.57 5.08 -9.71
CA GLY A 257 10.33 5.30 -8.49
C GLY A 257 9.97 6.61 -7.76
N ILE A 258 8.82 7.20 -8.07
CA ILE A 258 8.36 8.45 -7.43
C ILE A 258 7.79 8.08 -6.06
N GLU A 259 8.38 8.68 -5.03
CA GLU A 259 7.91 8.49 -3.66
C GLU A 259 6.46 8.96 -3.50
N ASP A 260 5.70 8.19 -2.75
CA ASP A 260 4.29 8.44 -2.53
C ASP A 260 4.08 9.75 -1.76
N SER A 261 3.07 10.50 -2.21
CA SER A 261 2.51 11.64 -1.50
C SER A 261 1.02 11.39 -1.29
N PRO A 262 0.37 12.02 -0.30
CA PRO A 262 -1.06 11.85 -0.08
C PRO A 262 -1.89 12.08 -1.35
N ALA A 263 -1.63 13.15 -2.10
CA ALA A 263 -2.35 13.44 -3.35
C ALA A 263 -2.17 12.35 -4.42
N ARG A 264 -0.95 11.78 -4.55
CA ARG A 264 -0.67 10.71 -5.49
C ARG A 264 -1.38 9.42 -5.10
N VAL A 265 -1.38 9.09 -3.81
CA VAL A 265 -2.04 7.89 -3.28
C VAL A 265 -3.56 8.02 -3.37
N VAL A 266 -4.13 9.21 -3.11
CA VAL A 266 -5.57 9.46 -3.33
C VAL A 266 -5.94 9.24 -4.79
N ALA A 267 -5.19 9.83 -5.73
CA ALA A 267 -5.43 9.63 -7.16
C ALA A 267 -5.37 8.15 -7.55
N TRP A 268 -4.46 7.38 -6.94
CA TRP A 268 -4.40 5.93 -7.13
C TRP A 268 -5.61 5.20 -6.54
N LEU A 269 -5.93 5.44 -5.26
CA LEU A 269 -6.92 4.65 -4.51
C LEU A 269 -8.38 5.06 -4.79
N GLU A 270 -8.63 6.22 -5.39
CA GLU A 270 -9.99 6.71 -5.64
C GLU A 270 -10.82 5.74 -6.51
N ASN A 271 -10.15 4.97 -7.38
CA ASN A 271 -10.75 3.98 -8.28
C ASN A 271 -10.38 2.53 -7.89
N ASP A 272 -9.88 2.29 -6.68
CA ASP A 272 -9.53 0.94 -6.22
C ASP A 272 -10.73 0.23 -5.57
N PRO A 273 -11.39 -0.73 -6.25
CA PRO A 273 -12.54 -1.43 -5.69
C PRO A 273 -12.19 -2.28 -4.47
N ARG A 274 -10.92 -2.64 -4.25
CA ARG A 274 -10.51 -3.45 -3.09
C ARG A 274 -10.59 -2.62 -1.82
N LEU A 275 -10.07 -1.39 -1.84
CA LEU A 275 -10.20 -0.45 -0.73
C LEU A 275 -11.67 -0.19 -0.40
N TRP A 276 -12.47 0.14 -1.42
CA TRP A 276 -13.89 0.41 -1.20
C TRP A 276 -14.64 -0.82 -0.69
N SER A 277 -14.31 -2.02 -1.15
CA SER A 277 -14.92 -3.26 -0.63
C SER A 277 -14.60 -3.47 0.84
N ASP A 278 -13.35 -3.25 1.24
CA ASP A 278 -12.94 -3.37 2.64
C ASP A 278 -13.65 -2.34 3.53
N TRP A 279 -13.72 -1.07 3.11
CA TRP A 279 -14.46 -0.03 3.81
C TRP A 279 -15.96 -0.31 3.92
N ARG A 280 -16.56 -0.97 2.91
CA ARG A 280 -17.96 -1.41 2.97
C ARG A 280 -18.20 -2.47 4.04
N GLU A 281 -17.24 -3.36 4.26
CA GLU A 281 -17.38 -4.48 5.20
C GLU A 281 -17.02 -4.04 6.64
N HIS A 282 -15.87 -3.37 6.79
CA HIS A 282 -15.23 -3.14 8.08
C HIS A 282 -15.18 -1.66 8.51
N GLY A 283 -15.52 -0.73 7.61
CA GLY A 283 -15.42 0.70 7.87
C GLY A 283 -16.43 1.28 8.87
N THR A 284 -16.28 2.57 9.17
CA THR A 284 -17.27 3.36 9.91
C THR A 284 -18.57 3.48 9.10
N PRO A 285 -19.70 3.90 9.70
CA PRO A 285 -20.94 4.13 8.95
C PRO A 285 -20.75 5.06 7.74
N GLU A 286 -19.94 6.10 7.88
CA GLU A 286 -19.59 7.05 6.81
C GLU A 286 -18.81 6.34 5.69
N HIS A 287 -17.78 5.57 6.03
CA HIS A 287 -17.03 4.75 5.07
C HIS A 287 -17.93 3.78 4.33
N LYS A 288 -18.84 3.11 5.04
CA LYS A 288 -19.75 2.10 4.46
C LYS A 288 -20.69 2.71 3.44
N THR A 289 -21.31 3.85 3.75
CA THR A 289 -22.20 4.57 2.83
C THR A 289 -21.45 5.04 1.59
N LEU A 290 -20.30 5.69 1.77
CA LEU A 290 -19.50 6.17 0.64
C LEU A 290 -18.98 5.00 -0.22
N ALA A 291 -18.45 3.97 0.40
CA ALA A 291 -17.95 2.78 -0.27
C ALA A 291 -19.03 2.09 -1.12
N ALA A 292 -20.25 1.95 -0.60
CA ALA A 292 -21.37 1.40 -1.36
C ALA A 292 -21.67 2.24 -2.62
N LEU A 293 -21.71 3.56 -2.49
CA LEU A 293 -21.89 4.47 -3.62
C LEU A 293 -20.75 4.35 -4.65
N ARG A 294 -19.50 4.26 -4.17
CA ARG A 294 -18.31 4.13 -5.01
C ARG A 294 -18.29 2.83 -5.78
N LEU A 295 -18.51 1.71 -5.10
CA LEU A 295 -18.57 0.39 -5.72
C LEU A 295 -19.71 0.30 -6.73
N ALA A 296 -20.88 0.88 -6.45
CA ALA A 296 -21.97 0.93 -7.42
C ALA A 296 -21.53 1.66 -8.71
N ARG A 297 -20.84 2.81 -8.58
CA ARG A 297 -20.34 3.57 -9.75
C ARG A 297 -19.22 2.85 -10.51
N LEU A 298 -18.34 2.14 -9.81
CA LEU A 298 -17.27 1.34 -10.43
C LEU A 298 -17.82 0.08 -11.12
N ALA A 299 -18.85 -0.52 -10.54
CA ALA A 299 -19.49 -1.74 -11.03
C ALA A 299 -20.51 -1.48 -12.13
N SER A 300 -21.04 -0.26 -12.26
CA SER A 300 -21.86 0.11 -13.41
C SER A 300 -21.02 0.02 -14.68
N PRO A 301 -21.19 -1.00 -15.54
CA PRO A 301 -20.98 -0.75 -16.95
C PRO A 301 -21.91 0.42 -17.28
N SER A 302 -21.41 1.45 -17.92
CA SER A 302 -22.35 2.31 -18.63
C SER A 302 -22.99 1.42 -19.69
N ASP A 303 -24.22 1.01 -19.40
CA ASP A 303 -25.12 0.39 -20.36
C ASP A 303 -25.20 1.33 -21.57
N THR A 304 -24.44 1.05 -22.64
CA THR A 304 -24.77 1.29 -24.06
C THR A 304 -23.55 1.04 -24.96
N ALA A 305 -23.11 -0.22 -25.05
CA ALA A 305 -22.34 -0.68 -26.20
C ALA A 305 -22.88 -2.02 -26.71
N GLY A 306 -23.92 -1.93 -27.55
CA GLY A 306 -24.17 -2.92 -28.60
C GLY A 306 -25.06 -4.12 -28.27
N SER A 307 -26.37 -3.90 -28.10
CA SER A 307 -27.39 -4.93 -28.39
C SER A 307 -28.59 -4.29 -29.11
N SER A 308 -28.33 -3.83 -30.33
CA SER A 308 -29.27 -3.54 -31.43
C SER A 308 -28.33 -3.19 -32.61
N GLU A 309 -28.25 -3.85 -33.76
CA GLU A 309 -29.25 -4.44 -34.63
C GLU A 309 -28.67 -5.67 -35.34
N ALA A 310 -29.29 -6.84 -35.18
CA ALA A 310 -29.09 -7.97 -36.09
C ALA A 310 -30.42 -8.73 -36.26
N SER A 311 -31.45 -8.01 -36.71
CA SER A 311 -32.67 -8.65 -37.18
C SER A 311 -33.44 -7.70 -38.09
N LEU A 312 -33.02 -7.58 -39.36
CA LEU A 312 -33.88 -7.19 -40.49
C LEU A 312 -33.12 -7.24 -41.83
N VAL A 313 -32.76 -8.43 -42.32
CA VAL A 313 -32.73 -8.73 -43.77
C VAL A 313 -33.08 -10.21 -43.98
N ARG A 314 -34.37 -10.51 -44.12
CA ARG A 314 -34.86 -11.70 -44.84
C ARG A 314 -35.95 -11.28 -45.81
N THR A 315 -35.49 -10.89 -46.99
CA THR A 315 -36.23 -10.73 -48.26
C THR A 315 -35.12 -10.80 -49.31
N GLY A 316 -35.11 -11.63 -50.35
CA GLY A 316 -35.98 -12.70 -50.83
C GLY A 316 -35.33 -13.25 -52.11
N ALA A 317 -35.96 -14.26 -52.70
CA ALA A 317 -35.86 -14.65 -54.11
C ALA A 317 -34.55 -15.31 -54.61
N LEU A 318 -34.58 -16.64 -54.67
CA LEU A 318 -33.97 -17.40 -55.77
C LEU A 318 -35.10 -18.14 -56.50
N ARG A 319 -35.62 -17.48 -57.54
CA ARG A 319 -36.25 -18.11 -58.72
C ARG A 319 -35.29 -17.88 -59.89
N ARG A 320 -34.65 -18.93 -60.35
CA ARG A 320 -34.56 -19.40 -61.74
C ARG A 320 -33.60 -20.57 -61.80
#